data_AF-A0A925EAN8-F1
#
_entry.id   AF-A0A925EAN8-F1
#
_cell.length_a   1.000
_cell.length_b   1.000
_cell.length_c   1.000
_cell.angle_alpha   90.00
_cell.angle_beta   90.00
_cell.angle_gamma   90.00
#
_symmetry.space_group_name_H-M   'P 1'
#
loop_
_entity.id
_entity.type
_entity.pdbx_description
1 polymer ?
#
loop_
_entity_poly.entity_id
_entity_poly.type
_entity_poly.pdbx_seq_one_letter_code
_entity_poly.pdbx_strand_id
1 'polypeptide(L)'
;MPERSAPGGCKPLVTLASSNLIKISTLHVRPHCPVIVLDPFLYSKYYSMELLHPTYSPAAYTHESKKSLISQFVAWCEGQEKNRLFWVAIIIVSHGCFITPLTVLAVTLAGNSMWLWSFAIAAMTMSLVSNLAAMPTKVTLPIFFLSLLIDLGVLINCVAVWVA
;
A
#
# COMPACT_ATOMS: atom_id res chain seq x y z
N MET A 1 31.72 -22.92 32.70
CA MET A 1 32.37 -21.60 32.61
C MET A 1 31.50 -20.69 31.76
N PRO A 2 31.24 -19.46 32.22
CA PRO A 2 30.26 -18.54 31.63
C PRO A 2 30.92 -17.59 30.62
N GLU A 3 30.21 -17.19 29.57
CA GLU A 3 30.40 -15.86 29.00
C GLU A 3 29.09 -15.33 28.40
N ARG A 4 28.53 -14.33 29.08
CA ARG A 4 27.47 -13.44 28.59
C ARG A 4 28.14 -12.41 27.69
N SER A 5 27.66 -12.25 26.46
CA SER A 5 27.84 -11.01 25.70
C SER A 5 26.47 -10.39 25.41
N ALA A 6 26.07 -9.46 26.26
CA ALA A 6 24.90 -8.62 26.05
C ALA A 6 25.16 -7.60 24.93
N PRO A 7 24.12 -7.16 24.19
CA PRO A 7 24.23 -6.38 22.97
C PRO A 7 24.70 -4.95 23.23
N GLY A 8 25.60 -4.47 22.38
CA GLY A 8 26.05 -3.09 22.36
C GLY A 8 24.87 -2.13 22.22
N GLY A 9 24.62 -1.37 23.28
CA GLY A 9 23.63 -0.30 23.31
C GLY A 9 23.99 0.78 22.29
N CYS A 10 23.18 0.89 21.24
CA CYS A 10 23.19 2.05 20.36
C CYS A 10 22.59 3.22 21.16
N LYS A 11 23.45 4.13 21.63
CA LYS A 11 22.98 5.37 22.27
C LYS A 11 22.37 6.26 21.19
N PRO A 12 21.09 6.68 21.30
CA PRO A 12 20.55 7.68 20.40
C PRO A 12 21.29 9.00 20.61
N LEU A 13 22.02 9.44 19.58
CA LEU A 13 22.72 10.72 19.55
C LEU A 13 21.67 11.82 19.32
N VAL A 14 21.07 12.31 20.39
CA VAL A 14 20.14 13.46 20.34
C VAL A 14 20.95 14.71 20.01
N THR A 15 20.91 15.13 18.75
CA THR A 15 21.55 16.36 18.30
C THR A 15 20.52 17.49 18.45
N LEU A 16 20.64 18.30 19.50
CA LEU A 16 19.83 19.50 19.70
C LEU A 16 20.17 20.52 18.60
N ALA A 17 19.28 20.64 17.62
CA ALA A 17 19.33 21.68 16.61
C ALA A 17 19.07 23.05 17.27
N SER A 18 20.16 23.76 17.58
CA SER A 18 20.12 25.15 18.02
C SER A 18 19.81 26.06 16.83
N SER A 19 18.78 26.90 16.98
CA SER A 19 18.07 27.61 15.91
C SER A 19 18.81 28.78 15.27
N ASN A 20 20.14 28.83 15.26
CA ASN A 20 20.88 29.96 14.70
C ASN A 20 22.28 29.58 14.20
N LEU A 21 22.39 28.73 13.18
CA LEU A 21 23.57 28.73 12.30
C LEU A 21 23.32 27.88 11.05
N ILE A 22 22.99 28.55 9.94
CA ILE A 22 23.14 28.01 8.58
C ILE A 22 24.65 27.95 8.31
N LYS A 23 25.30 26.90 8.81
CA LYS A 23 26.62 26.48 8.34
C LYS A 23 26.40 25.22 7.52
N ILE A 24 26.38 25.39 6.19
CA ILE A 24 26.39 24.31 5.21
C ILE A 24 27.74 23.60 5.36
N SER A 25 27.81 22.68 6.31
CA SER A 25 28.86 21.68 6.37
C SER A 25 28.38 20.51 5.53
N THR A 26 29.09 20.26 4.44
CA THR A 26 28.99 19.08 3.59
C THR A 26 29.28 17.83 4.43
N LEU A 27 28.27 17.38 5.18
CA LEU A 27 28.27 16.09 5.83
C LEU A 27 28.21 15.04 4.72
N HIS A 28 29.31 14.32 4.59
CA HIS A 28 29.47 13.12 3.81
C HIS A 28 28.37 12.11 4.21
N VAL A 29 27.27 12.12 3.44
CA VAL A 29 26.11 11.25 3.62
C VAL A 29 26.55 9.81 3.43
N ARG A 30 26.60 9.04 4.52
CA ARG A 30 26.65 7.57 4.42
C ARG A 30 25.24 7.08 4.02
N PRO A 31 25.09 6.31 2.93
CA PRO A 31 23.79 6.06 2.29
C PRO A 31 22.93 4.96 2.93
N HIS A 32 22.99 4.73 4.25
CA HIS A 32 22.20 3.63 4.86
C HIS A 32 21.69 3.90 6.29
N CYS A 33 21.14 5.08 6.57
CA CYS A 33 20.21 5.23 7.69
C CYS A 33 19.10 6.23 7.30
N PRO A 34 17.80 5.83 7.34
CA PRO A 34 16.71 6.78 7.17
C PRO A 34 16.73 7.76 8.35
N VAL A 35 17.06 9.01 8.07
CA VAL A 35 16.92 10.12 9.02
C VAL A 35 15.43 10.41 9.14
N ILE A 36 14.79 9.85 10.16
CA ILE A 36 13.43 10.21 10.55
C ILE A 36 13.53 11.52 11.34
N VAL A 37 13.22 12.64 10.69
CA VAL A 37 13.03 13.92 11.37
C VAL A 37 11.70 13.84 12.10
N LEU A 38 11.74 13.49 13.39
CA LEU A 38 10.59 13.53 14.28
C LEU A 38 10.44 14.97 14.81
N ASP A 39 9.29 15.58 14.54
CA ASP A 39 8.94 16.88 15.12
C ASP A 39 9.01 16.80 16.67
N PRO A 40 9.71 17.74 17.33
CA PRO A 40 9.88 17.73 18.79
C PRO A 40 8.56 17.87 19.56
N PHE A 41 7.48 18.30 18.89
CA PHE A 41 6.15 18.43 19.49
C PHE A 41 5.43 17.08 19.70
N LEU A 42 5.74 16.06 18.88
CA LEU A 42 5.14 14.72 19.04
C LEU A 42 5.84 13.88 20.11
N TYR A 43 7.12 14.16 20.40
CA TYR A 43 7.91 13.44 21.39
C TYR A 43 7.34 13.60 22.81
N SER A 44 6.84 14.80 23.17
CA SER A 44 6.28 15.08 24.49
C SER A 44 5.00 14.30 24.79
N LYS A 45 4.19 13.98 23.76
CA LYS A 45 2.92 13.27 23.94
C LYS A 45 3.08 11.75 24.12
N TYR A 46 4.20 11.18 23.66
CA TYR A 46 4.48 9.74 23.78
C TYR A 46 5.07 9.33 25.15
N TYR A 47 5.70 10.24 25.90
CA TYR A 47 6.38 9.90 27.17
C TYR A 47 5.49 9.95 28.43
N SER A 48 4.30 10.54 28.38
CA SER A 48 3.44 10.68 29.57
C SER A 48 2.38 9.57 29.72
N MET A 49 2.45 8.50 28.93
CA MET A 49 1.53 7.36 28.95
C MET A 49 2.16 6.08 29.54
N GLU A 50 3.19 6.23 30.36
CA GLU A 50 3.86 5.13 31.06
C GLU A 50 3.53 5.23 32.56
N LEU A 51 2.41 4.64 32.99
CA LEU A 51 2.19 4.03 34.32
C LEU A 51 0.70 3.79 34.61
N LEU A 52 0.17 2.74 33.98
CA LEU A 52 -0.90 1.90 34.52
C LEU A 52 -0.83 0.60 33.72
N HIS A 53 -0.09 -0.38 34.24
CA HIS A 53 -0.09 -1.74 33.70
C HIS A 53 -1.22 -2.50 34.39
N PRO A 54 -2.45 -2.58 33.83
CA PRO A 54 -3.41 -3.53 34.33
C PRO A 54 -2.82 -4.92 34.17
N THR A 55 -2.61 -5.62 35.29
CA THR A 55 -2.30 -7.06 35.31
C THR A 55 -3.53 -7.81 34.84
N TYR A 56 -3.75 -7.81 33.52
CA TYR A 56 -4.79 -8.59 32.87
C TYR A 56 -4.34 -10.05 32.91
N SER A 57 -4.97 -10.85 33.77
CA SER A 57 -4.82 -12.30 33.76
C SER A 57 -5.75 -12.83 32.67
N PRO A 58 -5.26 -13.23 31.48
CA PRO A 58 -6.13 -13.74 30.45
C PRO A 58 -6.61 -15.12 30.91
N ALA A 59 -7.88 -15.21 31.32
CA ALA A 59 -8.56 -16.49 31.29
C ALA A 59 -8.43 -17.00 29.85
N ALA A 60 -7.66 -18.06 29.66
CA ALA A 60 -7.31 -18.62 28.36
C ALA A 60 -8.54 -19.27 27.72
N TYR A 61 -9.45 -18.46 27.21
CA TYR A 61 -10.50 -18.92 26.30
C TYR A 61 -9.84 -19.24 24.96
N THR A 62 -9.54 -20.51 24.76
CA THR A 62 -9.17 -21.06 23.45
C THR A 62 -10.41 -21.05 22.57
N HIS A 63 -10.80 -19.87 22.10
CA HIS A 63 -11.77 -19.78 21.03
C HIS A 63 -11.05 -20.23 19.75
N GLU A 64 -11.45 -21.38 19.21
CA GLU A 64 -11.13 -21.83 17.85
C GLU A 64 -11.62 -20.75 16.87
N SER A 65 -10.83 -19.69 16.73
CA SER A 65 -11.13 -18.56 15.86
C SER A 65 -10.90 -19.04 14.44
N LYS A 66 -12.00 -19.46 13.79
CA LYS A 66 -12.00 -19.80 12.37
C LYS A 66 -11.36 -18.64 11.62
N LYS A 67 -10.19 -18.87 11.03
CA LYS A 67 -9.47 -17.84 10.28
C LYS A 67 -10.37 -17.35 9.15
N SER A 68 -10.77 -16.08 9.22
CA SER A 68 -11.57 -15.46 8.17
C SER A 68 -10.82 -15.48 6.84
N LEU A 69 -11.56 -15.60 5.73
CA LEU A 69 -10.97 -15.59 4.39
C LEU A 69 -10.18 -14.30 4.12
N ILE A 70 -10.64 -13.19 4.70
CA ILE A 70 -9.96 -11.90 4.62
C ILE A 70 -8.61 -11.94 5.35
N SER A 71 -8.51 -12.55 6.54
CA SER A 71 -7.23 -12.63 7.25
C SER A 71 -6.23 -13.54 6.52
N GLN A 72 -6.72 -14.61 5.89
CA GLN A 72 -5.89 -15.46 5.03
C GLN A 72 -5.42 -14.71 3.78
N PHE A 73 -6.28 -13.93 3.13
CA PHE A 73 -5.92 -13.10 1.98
C PHE A 73 -4.88 -12.03 2.35
N VAL A 74 -5.06 -11.34 3.48
CA VAL A 74 -4.10 -10.33 3.95
C VAL A 74 -2.74 -10.97 4.25
N ALA A 75 -2.72 -12.12 4.93
CA ALA A 75 -1.48 -12.86 5.18
C ALA A 75 -0.80 -13.32 3.88
N TRP A 76 -1.57 -13.70 2.86
CA TRP A 76 -1.04 -14.01 1.54
C TRP A 76 -0.42 -12.76 0.87
N CYS A 77 -1.10 -11.62 0.93
CA CYS A 77 -0.63 -10.35 0.39
C CYS A 77 0.69 -9.88 1.02
N GLU A 78 0.88 -10.10 2.33
CA GLU A 78 2.15 -9.83 3.03
C GLU A 78 3.31 -10.67 2.46
N GLY A 79 3.06 -11.94 2.14
CA GLY A 79 4.04 -12.79 1.46
C GLY A 79 4.45 -12.29 0.07
N GLN A 80 3.56 -11.55 -0.61
CA GLN A 80 3.79 -11.01 -1.94
C GLN A 80 4.53 -9.67 -1.96
N GLU A 81 4.76 -9.03 -0.80
CA GLU A 81 5.39 -7.71 -0.74
C GLU A 81 6.82 -7.70 -1.31
N LYS A 82 7.54 -8.81 -1.19
CA LYS A 82 8.89 -9.00 -1.79
C LYS A 82 8.90 -8.82 -3.31
N ASN A 83 7.78 -9.13 -3.97
CA ASN A 83 7.62 -9.06 -5.41
C ASN A 83 6.68 -7.90 -5.81
N ARG A 84 6.59 -6.83 -4.99
CA ARG A 84 5.68 -5.70 -5.24
C ARG A 84 5.85 -5.11 -6.65
N LEU A 85 7.10 -4.91 -7.09
CA LEU A 85 7.37 -4.33 -8.42
C LEU A 85 6.90 -5.24 -9.56
N PHE A 86 7.02 -6.55 -9.39
CA PHE A 86 6.56 -7.52 -10.37
C PHE A 86 5.04 -7.47 -10.51
N TRP A 87 4.29 -7.39 -9.40
CA TRP A 87 2.84 -7.24 -9.42
C TRP A 87 2.40 -5.94 -10.08
N VAL A 88 3.06 -4.82 -9.76
CA VAL A 88 2.77 -3.51 -10.40
C VAL A 88 3.04 -3.58 -11.91
N ALA A 89 4.14 -4.18 -12.32
CA ALA A 89 4.47 -4.34 -13.74
C ALA A 89 3.41 -5.19 -14.48
N ILE A 90 2.99 -6.32 -13.89
CA ILE A 90 1.91 -7.14 -14.44
C ILE A 90 0.64 -6.32 -14.58
N ILE A 91 0.22 -5.60 -13.54
CA ILE A 91 -1.01 -4.80 -13.54
C ILE A 91 -0.97 -3.76 -14.66
N ILE A 92 0.12 -3.02 -14.79
CA ILE A 92 0.25 -1.97 -15.82
C ILE A 92 0.22 -2.58 -17.22
N VAL A 93 0.96 -3.68 -17.45
CA VAL A 93 1.00 -4.34 -18.75
C VAL A 93 -0.35 -4.96 -19.09
N SER A 94 -0.95 -5.74 -18.18
CA SER A 94 -2.22 -6.40 -18.44
C SER A 94 -3.36 -5.39 -18.60
N HIS A 95 -3.48 -4.44 -17.68
CA HIS A 95 -4.59 -3.49 -17.69
C HIS A 95 -4.40 -2.42 -18.76
N GLY A 96 -3.24 -1.76 -18.76
CA GLY A 96 -2.97 -0.63 -19.64
C GLY A 96 -2.74 -1.04 -21.09
N CYS A 97 -2.12 -2.19 -21.35
CA CYS A 97 -1.81 -2.60 -22.72
C CYS A 97 -2.82 -3.57 -23.34
N PHE A 98 -3.53 -4.38 -22.55
CA PHE A 98 -4.51 -5.33 -23.11
C PHE A 98 -5.95 -4.91 -22.85
N ILE A 99 -6.31 -4.63 -21.59
CA ILE A 99 -7.70 -4.38 -21.23
C ILE A 99 -8.17 -3.04 -21.79
N THR A 100 -7.41 -1.95 -21.60
CA THR A 100 -7.82 -0.62 -22.04
C THR A 100 -8.03 -0.49 -23.56
N PRO A 101 -7.13 -0.96 -24.45
CA PRO A 101 -7.40 -0.93 -25.88
C PRO A 101 -8.61 -1.78 -26.27
N LEU A 102 -8.85 -2.90 -25.57
CA LEU A 102 -10.00 -3.75 -25.79
C LEU A 102 -11.32 -3.06 -25.40
N THR A 103 -11.37 -2.40 -24.24
CA THR A 103 -12.56 -1.62 -23.83
C THR A 103 -12.80 -0.43 -24.74
N VAL A 104 -11.76 0.32 -25.13
CA VAL A 104 -11.91 1.44 -26.08
C VAL A 104 -12.43 0.96 -27.43
N LEU A 105 -11.91 -0.16 -27.94
CA LEU A 105 -12.38 -0.75 -29.19
C LEU A 105 -13.86 -1.16 -29.08
N ALA A 106 -14.24 -1.84 -27.99
CA ALA A 106 -15.62 -2.25 -27.75
C ALA A 106 -16.59 -1.07 -27.66
N VAL A 107 -16.23 -0.01 -26.92
CA VAL A 107 -17.05 1.20 -26.79
C VAL A 107 -17.20 1.94 -28.12
N THR A 108 -16.13 1.98 -28.92
CA THR A 108 -16.17 2.60 -30.26
C THR A 108 -17.12 1.84 -31.20
N LEU A 109 -17.11 0.50 -31.15
CA LEU A 109 -18.00 -0.34 -31.96
C LEU A 109 -19.46 -0.33 -31.48
N ALA A 110 -19.71 -0.13 -30.19
CA ALA A 110 -21.06 -0.12 -29.61
C ALA A 110 -21.81 1.23 -29.76
N GLY A 111 -21.31 2.16 -30.58
CA GLY A 111 -21.99 3.44 -30.86
C GLY A 111 -21.54 4.61 -29.98
N ASN A 112 -20.39 4.50 -29.31
CA ASN A 112 -19.68 5.62 -28.67
C ASN A 112 -20.48 6.39 -27.60
N SER A 113 -21.15 5.68 -26.70
CA SER A 113 -21.91 6.33 -25.63
C SER A 113 -20.99 6.96 -24.57
N MET A 114 -21.20 8.26 -24.29
CA MET A 114 -20.36 9.05 -23.36
C MET A 114 -20.32 8.49 -21.93
N TRP A 115 -21.36 7.75 -21.53
CA TRP A 115 -21.43 7.11 -20.21
C TRP A 115 -20.41 5.98 -20.05
N LEU A 116 -20.23 5.12 -21.07
CA LEU A 116 -19.27 4.01 -21.00
C LEU A 116 -17.82 4.51 -20.96
N TRP A 117 -17.54 5.62 -21.65
CA TRP A 117 -16.24 6.30 -21.58
C TRP A 117 -15.90 6.77 -20.18
N SER A 118 -16.86 7.37 -19.47
CA SER A 118 -16.65 7.83 -18.09
C SER A 118 -16.28 6.68 -17.15
N PHE A 119 -16.94 5.53 -17.29
CA PHE A 119 -16.63 4.35 -16.48
C PHE A 119 -15.27 3.74 -16.83
N ALA A 120 -14.91 3.66 -18.11
CA ALA A 120 -13.61 3.15 -18.56
C ALA A 120 -12.45 4.03 -18.06
N ILE A 121 -12.59 5.36 -18.16
CA ILE A 121 -11.58 6.31 -17.64
C ILE A 121 -11.48 6.22 -16.13
N ALA A 122 -12.61 6.10 -15.41
CA ALA A 122 -12.61 5.96 -13.96
C ALA A 122 -11.91 4.67 -13.51
N ALA A 123 -12.19 3.53 -14.15
CA ALA A 123 -11.53 2.25 -13.89
C ALA A 123 -10.01 2.35 -14.10
N MET A 124 -9.58 2.91 -15.24
CA MET A 124 -8.17 3.12 -15.53
C MET A 124 -7.49 4.03 -14.50
N THR A 125 -8.13 5.15 -14.14
CA THR A 125 -7.59 6.12 -13.19
C THR A 125 -7.37 5.50 -11.81
N MET A 126 -8.32 4.68 -11.31
CA MET A 126 -8.17 3.98 -10.03
C MET A 126 -6.95 3.06 -10.01
N SER A 127 -6.74 2.28 -11.09
CA SER A 127 -5.59 1.39 -11.19
C SER A 127 -4.26 2.16 -11.20
N LEU A 128 -4.19 3.26 -11.96
CA LEU A 128 -2.98 4.08 -12.09
C LEU A 128 -2.64 4.82 -10.79
N VAL A 129 -3.62 5.42 -10.11
CA VAL A 129 -3.40 6.13 -8.84
C VAL A 129 -2.86 5.18 -7.77
N SER A 130 -3.42 3.97 -7.67
CA SER A 130 -2.94 2.97 -6.70
C SER A 130 -1.49 2.53 -6.98
N ASN A 131 -1.11 2.44 -8.25
CA ASN A 131 0.25 2.09 -8.68
C ASN A 131 1.24 3.23 -8.46
N LEU A 132 0.87 4.47 -8.80
CA LEU A 132 1.72 5.66 -8.60
C LEU A 132 1.93 5.98 -7.12
N ALA A 133 0.94 5.70 -6.26
CA ALA A 133 1.07 5.87 -4.82
C ALA A 133 2.00 4.85 -4.15
N ALA A 134 2.54 3.87 -4.91
CA ALA A 134 3.35 2.77 -4.40
C ALA A 134 2.75 2.11 -3.14
N MET A 135 1.41 2.01 -3.11
CA MET A 135 0.68 1.46 -1.96
C MET A 135 1.04 -0.01 -1.74
N PRO A 136 0.90 -0.52 -0.50
CA PRO A 136 1.17 -1.93 -0.21
C PRO A 136 0.22 -2.83 -1.01
N THR A 137 0.73 -4.01 -1.40
CA THR A 137 0.02 -5.02 -2.24
C THR A 137 -1.34 -5.42 -1.67
N LYS A 138 -1.50 -5.36 -0.34
CA LYS A 138 -2.77 -5.61 0.34
C LYS A 138 -3.92 -4.70 -0.11
N VAL A 139 -3.62 -3.51 -0.63
CA VAL A 139 -4.61 -2.53 -1.11
C VAL A 139 -4.65 -2.48 -2.64
N THR A 140 -3.49 -2.55 -3.31
CA THR A 140 -3.45 -2.42 -4.78
C THR A 140 -4.10 -3.60 -5.49
N LEU A 141 -3.92 -4.82 -4.99
CA LEU A 141 -4.45 -6.04 -5.60
C LEU A 141 -6.00 -6.10 -5.58
N PRO A 142 -6.70 -5.79 -4.48
CA PRO A 142 -8.17 -5.70 -4.51
C PRO A 142 -8.69 -4.53 -5.34
N ILE A 143 -8.01 -3.37 -5.36
CA ILE A 143 -8.38 -2.24 -6.23
C ILE A 143 -8.26 -2.63 -7.71
N PHE A 144 -7.19 -3.33 -8.08
CA PHE A 144 -6.99 -3.83 -9.43
C PHE A 144 -8.09 -4.83 -9.84
N PHE A 145 -8.45 -5.76 -8.95
CA PHE A 145 -9.54 -6.69 -9.25
C PHE A 145 -10.88 -5.96 -9.45
N LEU A 146 -11.14 -4.92 -8.63
CA LEU A 146 -12.33 -4.09 -8.79
C LEU A 146 -12.34 -3.32 -10.11
N SER A 147 -11.20 -2.74 -10.54
CA SER A 147 -11.11 -2.04 -11.83
C SER A 147 -11.37 -3.00 -13.00
N LEU A 148 -10.80 -4.21 -12.93
CA LEU A 148 -11.00 -5.27 -13.92
C LEU A 148 -12.48 -5.68 -14.03
N LEU A 149 -13.18 -5.74 -12.89
CA LEU A 149 -14.60 -6.08 -12.85
C LEU A 149 -15.49 -4.99 -13.46
N ILE A 150 -15.11 -3.72 -13.28
CA ILE A 150 -15.78 -2.57 -13.93
C ILE A 150 -15.55 -2.60 -15.44
N ASP A 151 -14.31 -2.79 -15.90
CA ASP A 151 -14.00 -2.90 -17.33
C ASP A 151 -14.72 -4.07 -18.00
N LEU A 152 -14.81 -5.22 -17.31
CA LEU A 152 -15.56 -6.38 -17.79
C LEU A 152 -17.06 -6.08 -17.88
N GLY A 153 -17.62 -5.35 -16.91
CA GLY A 153 -19.02 -4.89 -16.94
C GLY A 153 -19.30 -3.96 -18.12
N VAL A 154 -18.38 -3.02 -18.41
CA VAL A 154 -18.47 -2.15 -19.59
C VAL A 154 -18.42 -2.97 -20.87
N LEU A 155 -17.51 -3.95 -20.96
CA LEU A 155 -17.36 -4.81 -22.13
C LEU A 155 -18.61 -5.67 -22.37
N ILE A 156 -19.17 -6.27 -21.33
CA ILE A 156 -20.44 -7.03 -21.41
C ILE A 156 -21.58 -6.13 -21.91
N ASN A 157 -21.67 -4.90 -21.41
CA ASN A 157 -22.69 -3.95 -21.84
C ASN A 157 -22.51 -3.56 -23.32
N CYS A 158 -21.28 -3.31 -23.77
CA CYS A 158 -20.99 -3.05 -25.19
C CYS A 158 -21.44 -4.21 -26.08
N VAL A 159 -21.15 -5.46 -25.68
CA VAL A 159 -21.55 -6.66 -26.42
C VAL A 159 -23.08 -6.80 -26.44
N ALA A 160 -23.76 -6.54 -25.31
CA ALA A 160 -25.21 -6.60 -25.23
C ALA A 160 -25.89 -5.57 -26.16
N VAL A 161 -25.37 -4.34 -26.22
CA VAL A 161 -25.86 -3.30 -27.14
C VAL A 161 -25.57 -3.64 -28.60
N TRP A 162 -24.44 -4.28 -28.89
CA TRP A 162 -24.08 -4.66 -30.25
C TRP A 162 -24.93 -5.81 -30.80
N VAL A 163 -25.36 -6.73 -29.94
CA VAL A 163 -26.22 -7.87 -30.31
C VAL A 163 -27.70 -7.50 -30.42
N ALA A 164 -28.15 -6.47 -29.68
CA ALA A 164 -29.53 -6.00 -29.66
C ALA A 164 -29.88 -5.16 -30.90
#